data_AF-A0A2N0MB87-F1
#
_entry.id   AF-A0A2N0MB87-F1
#
_cell.length_a   1.000
_cell.length_b   1.000
_cell.length_c   1.000
_cell.angle_alpha   90.00
_cell.angle_beta   90.00
_cell.angle_gamma   90.00
#
_symmetry.space_group_name_H-M   'P 1'
#
loop_
_entity.id
_entity.type
_entity.pdbx_description
1 polymer ?
#
loop_
_entity_poly.entity_id
_entity_poly.type
_entity_poly.pdbx_seq_one_letter_code
_entity_poly.pdbx_strand_id
1 'polypeptide(L)'
;MPLARLRAVVFTQAVAGAFTTKLLAMGADVIQIEPLTRPDPIRGGFPPQLSGTYPDNLPGEPPYNRNANFNSLNTHKLGIALVLSHQLDQR
;
A
#
# COMPACT_ATOMS: atom_id res chain seq x y z
N MET A 1 -21.77 -1.04 -9.31
CA MET A 1 -20.62 -1.96 -9.47
C MET A 1 -20.91 -3.28 -8.76
N PRO A 2 -20.45 -4.43 -9.27
CA PRO A 2 -20.74 -5.76 -8.70
C PRO A 2 -20.31 -5.96 -7.24
N LEU A 3 -19.32 -5.20 -6.75
CA LEU A 3 -18.75 -5.34 -5.41
C LEU A 3 -19.06 -4.17 -4.46
N ALA A 4 -20.02 -3.30 -4.81
CA ALA A 4 -20.24 -2.00 -4.15
C ALA A 4 -20.58 -2.03 -2.65
N ARG A 5 -20.89 -3.20 -2.08
CA ARG A 5 -21.21 -3.39 -0.66
C ARG A 5 -20.14 -4.17 0.11
N LEU A 6 -19.03 -4.50 -0.55
CA LEU A 6 -17.92 -5.19 0.08
C LEU A 6 -16.90 -4.17 0.59
N ARG A 7 -16.47 -4.36 1.83
CA ARG A 7 -15.33 -3.65 2.42
C ARG A 7 -14.27 -4.67 2.83
N ALA A 8 -13.03 -4.44 2.41
CA ALA A 8 -11.90 -5.31 2.69
C ALA A 8 -10.79 -4.54 3.40
N VAL A 9 -10.32 -5.07 4.52
CA VAL A 9 -9.08 -4.64 5.17
C VAL A 9 -8.00 -5.63 4.76
N VAL A 10 -6.92 -5.14 4.17
CA VAL A 10 -5.92 -6.00 3.53
C VAL A 10 -4.52 -5.67 4.02
N PHE A 11 -3.71 -6.72 4.23
CA PHE A 11 -2.33 -6.65 4.71
C PHE A 11 -1.34 -7.13 3.64
N THR A 12 -1.74 -7.06 2.37
CA THR A 12 -0.97 -7.62 1.27
C THR A 12 0.28 -6.77 1.01
N GLN A 13 1.37 -7.40 0.61
CA GLN A 13 2.60 -6.71 0.22
C GLN A 13 3.12 -7.27 -1.10
N ALA A 14 4.04 -6.55 -1.74
CA ALA A 14 4.61 -6.93 -3.03
C ALA A 14 3.54 -7.14 -4.10
N VAL A 15 3.72 -8.10 -5.01
CA VAL A 15 2.96 -8.12 -6.28
C VAL A 15 1.64 -8.89 -6.18
N ALA A 16 1.68 -10.18 -5.80
CA ALA A 16 0.52 -11.07 -5.95
C ALA A 16 -0.71 -10.60 -5.14
N GLY A 17 -0.50 -10.27 -3.87
CA GLY A 17 -1.57 -9.79 -3.00
C GLY A 17 -2.04 -8.39 -3.37
N ALA A 18 -1.12 -7.48 -3.71
CA ALA A 18 -1.50 -6.13 -4.12
C ALA A 18 -2.31 -6.15 -5.43
N PHE A 19 -1.95 -6.99 -6.39
CA PHE A 19 -2.69 -7.15 -7.64
C PHE A 19 -4.09 -7.73 -7.39
N THR A 20 -4.20 -8.79 -6.59
CA THR A 20 -5.49 -9.40 -6.23
C THR A 20 -6.44 -8.35 -5.62
N THR A 21 -5.94 -7.57 -4.68
CA THR A 21 -6.72 -6.56 -3.97
C THR A 21 -6.95 -5.30 -4.81
N LYS A 22 -6.15 -5.03 -5.85
CA LYS A 22 -6.43 -4.01 -6.87
C LYS A 22 -7.66 -4.39 -7.70
N LEU A 23 -7.75 -5.65 -8.15
CA LEU A 23 -8.93 -6.14 -8.86
C LEU A 23 -10.18 -6.05 -7.99
N LEU A 24 -10.06 -6.35 -6.70
CA LEU A 24 -11.14 -6.17 -5.73
C LEU A 24 -11.58 -4.70 -5.61
N ALA A 25 -10.62 -3.77 -5.57
CA ALA A 25 -10.85 -2.34 -5.43
C ALA A 25 -11.53 -1.68 -6.65
N MET A 26 -11.67 -2.38 -7.77
CA MET A 26 -12.45 -1.90 -8.93
C MET A 26 -13.95 -1.81 -8.64
N GLY A 27 -14.43 -2.33 -7.50
CA GLY A 27 -15.81 -2.15 -7.08
C GLY A 27 -16.06 -2.22 -5.59
N ALA A 28 -15.08 -2.65 -4.78
CA ALA A 28 -15.16 -2.72 -3.32
C ALA A 28 -14.40 -1.57 -2.65
N ASP A 29 -14.76 -1.24 -1.42
CA ASP A 29 -13.96 -0.38 -0.54
C ASP A 29 -12.77 -1.17 0.01
N VAL A 30 -11.56 -0.90 -0.47
CA VAL A 30 -10.35 -1.60 -0.02
C VAL A 30 -9.47 -0.67 0.81
N ILE A 31 -9.19 -1.07 2.04
CA ILE A 31 -8.31 -0.36 2.98
C ILE A 31 -7.03 -1.20 3.17
N GLN A 32 -5.94 -0.68 2.64
CA GLN A 32 -4.59 -1.23 2.76
C GLN A 32 -3.98 -0.81 4.10
N ILE A 33 -3.58 -1.80 4.90
CA ILE A 33 -2.84 -1.59 6.14
C ILE A 33 -1.36 -1.78 5.88
N GLU A 34 -0.55 -0.82 6.30
CA GLU A 34 0.91 -0.92 6.25
C GLU A 34 1.55 -0.59 7.61
N PRO A 35 2.67 -1.23 7.96
CA PRO A 35 3.41 -0.85 9.15
C PRO A 35 4.16 0.47 8.93
N LEU A 36 4.27 1.28 9.99
CA LEU A 36 4.94 2.58 9.94
C LEU A 36 6.45 2.47 9.66
N THR A 37 7.10 1.44 10.21
CA THR A 37 8.56 1.30 10.21
C THR A 37 9.12 0.55 9.00
N ARG A 38 8.28 -0.24 8.32
CA ARG A 38 8.69 -1.10 7.20
C ARG A 38 7.57 -1.20 6.16
N PRO A 39 7.21 -0.08 5.49
CA PRO A 39 6.12 -0.06 4.53
C PRO A 39 6.40 -1.02 3.35
N ASP A 40 5.41 -1.25 2.48
CA ASP A 40 5.53 -2.22 1.39
C ASP A 40 6.84 -2.01 0.60
N PRO A 41 7.74 -3.01 0.49
CA PRO A 41 9.04 -2.85 -0.18
C PRO A 41 8.94 -2.30 -1.61
N ILE A 42 7.83 -2.54 -2.32
CA ILE A 42 7.63 -2.01 -3.68
C ILE A 42 7.34 -0.50 -3.72
N ARG A 43 7.24 0.17 -2.56
CA ARG A 43 7.28 1.64 -2.45
C ARG A 43 8.68 2.22 -2.74
N GLY A 44 9.64 1.37 -3.08
CA GLY A 44 11.01 1.78 -3.42
C GLY A 44 12.01 1.58 -2.27
N GLY A 45 11.65 0.79 -1.26
CA GLY A 45 12.38 0.66 0.00
C GLY A 45 12.09 1.80 1.00
N PHE A 46 12.49 1.60 2.26
CA PHE A 46 12.42 2.62 3.31
C PHE A 46 13.67 2.52 4.22
N PRO A 47 14.65 3.45 4.09
CA PRO A 47 14.66 4.59 3.17
C PRO A 47 14.68 4.15 1.69
N PRO A 48 14.27 5.02 0.75
CA PRO A 48 14.27 4.71 -0.68
C PRO A 48 15.65 4.29 -1.18
N GLN A 49 15.76 3.05 -1.66
CA GLN A 49 17.02 2.48 -2.18
C GLN A 49 16.84 1.90 -3.59
N LEU A 50 15.61 1.63 -4.00
CA LEU A 50 15.31 1.06 -5.31
C LEU A 50 15.14 2.19 -6.33
N SER A 51 16.17 2.40 -7.15
CA SER A 51 16.15 3.31 -8.29
C SER A 51 15.44 2.70 -9.51
N GLY A 52 15.15 3.52 -10.51
CA GLY A 52 14.63 3.13 -11.83
C GLY A 52 13.11 3.10 -11.94
N THR A 53 12.40 3.29 -10.83
CA THR A 53 10.94 3.21 -10.76
C THR A 53 10.30 4.48 -10.19
N TYR A 54 11.12 5.49 -9.89
CA TYR A 54 10.68 6.83 -9.54
C TYR A 54 10.69 7.75 -10.76
N PRO A 55 9.79 8.76 -10.82
CA PRO A 55 9.91 9.85 -11.79
C PRO A 55 11.28 10.51 -11.71
N ASP A 56 11.89 10.76 -12.87
CA ASP A 56 13.23 11.34 -13.00
C ASP A 56 14.33 10.55 -12.26
N ASN A 57 14.05 9.30 -11.89
CA ASN A 57 14.89 8.45 -11.06
C ASN A 57 15.20 9.04 -9.67
N LEU A 58 14.36 9.94 -9.16
CA LEU A 58 14.53 10.59 -7.86
C LEU A 58 13.33 10.27 -6.96
N PRO A 59 13.55 9.78 -5.72
CA PRO A 59 12.45 9.52 -4.78
C PRO A 59 11.53 10.73 -4.60
N GLY A 60 12.14 11.92 -4.45
CA GLY A 60 11.42 13.18 -4.24
C GLY A 60 10.59 13.18 -2.95
N GLU A 61 9.68 14.15 -2.83
CA GLU A 61 8.82 14.30 -1.65
C GLU A 61 7.32 14.23 -2.04
N PRO A 62 6.48 13.45 -1.34
CA PRO A 62 6.85 12.39 -0.39
C PRO A 62 7.34 11.13 -1.12
N PRO A 63 8.46 10.50 -0.71
CA PRO A 63 9.05 9.40 -1.47
C PRO A 63 8.18 8.14 -1.50
N TYR A 64 7.47 7.85 -0.40
CA TYR A 64 6.68 6.63 -0.25
C TYR A 64 5.50 6.52 -1.22
N ASN A 65 5.04 7.62 -1.83
CA ASN A 65 3.87 7.64 -2.74
C ASN A 65 4.23 8.03 -4.19
N ARG A 66 5.48 7.82 -4.61
CA ARG A 66 5.96 8.20 -5.94
C ARG A 66 6.47 7.03 -6.77
N ASN A 67 6.74 5.89 -6.14
CA ASN A 67 7.25 4.72 -6.86
C ASN A 67 6.19 4.11 -7.77
N ALA A 68 6.55 3.90 -9.05
CA ALA A 68 5.66 3.37 -10.08
C ALA A 68 5.16 1.96 -9.76
N ASN A 69 5.98 1.09 -9.15
CA ASN A 69 5.56 -0.27 -8.82
C ASN A 69 4.40 -0.25 -7.82
N PHE A 70 4.55 0.52 -6.73
CA PHE A 70 3.50 0.66 -5.73
C PHE A 70 2.25 1.33 -6.31
N ASN A 71 2.40 2.47 -6.99
CA ASN A 71 1.27 3.25 -7.52
C ASN A 71 0.47 2.47 -8.57
N SER A 72 1.13 1.61 -9.35
CA SER A 72 0.49 0.78 -10.37
C SER A 72 -0.32 -0.37 -9.77
N LEU A 73 0.06 -0.89 -8.60
CA LEU A 73 -0.57 -2.05 -7.96
C LEU A 73 -1.55 -1.70 -6.83
N ASN A 74 -1.56 -0.44 -6.37
CA ASN A 74 -2.38 0.00 -5.25
C ASN A 74 -3.37 1.13 -5.59
N THR A 75 -3.63 1.37 -6.88
CA THR A 75 -4.70 2.26 -7.33
C THR A 75 -6.06 1.80 -6.79
N HIS A 76 -6.97 2.75 -6.53
CA HIS A 76 -8.33 2.55 -5.99
C HIS A 76 -8.41 2.05 -4.53
N LYS A 77 -7.28 1.95 -3.83
CA LYS A 77 -7.26 1.60 -2.40
C LYS A 77 -7.07 2.85 -1.53
N LEU A 78 -7.66 2.83 -0.35
CA LEU A 78 -7.30 3.72 0.75
C LEU A 78 -6.13 3.09 1.51
N GLY A 79 -5.22 3.89 2.05
CA GLY A 79 -4.07 3.40 2.82
C GLY A 79 -4.02 4.00 4.22
N ILE A 80 -3.76 3.18 5.24
CA ILE A 80 -3.49 3.62 6.60
C ILE A 80 -2.25 2.92 7.16
N ALA A 81 -1.47 3.64 7.95
CA ALA A 81 -0.36 3.08 8.71
C ALA A 81 -0.85 2.59 10.08
N LEU A 82 -0.49 1.37 10.48
CA LEU A 82 -0.87 0.80 11.78
C LEU A 82 0.29 0.02 12.41
N VAL A 83 0.54 0.28 13.69
CA VAL A 83 1.51 -0.46 14.51
C VAL A 83 0.80 -1.63 15.19
N LEU A 84 0.82 -2.80 14.55
CA LEU A 84 0.14 -4.01 15.06
C LEU A 84 0.83 -4.65 16.27
N SER A 85 2.08 -4.30 16.55
CA SER A 85 2.79 -4.77 17.75
C SER A 85 2.32 -4.06 19.02
N HIS A 86 1.63 -2.92 18.90
CA HIS A 86 1.15 -2.16 20.03
C HIS A 86 -0.08 -2.83 20.63
N GLN A 87 0.02 -3.34 21.86
CA GLN A 87 -1.13 -3.83 22.61
C GLN A 87 -1.99 -2.65 23.06
N LEU A 88 -3.30 -2.74 22.85
CA LEU A 88 -4.23 -1.78 23.45
C LEU A 88 -4.33 -2.09 24.95
N ASP A 89 -4.21 -1.05 25.77
CA ASP A 89 -4.39 -1.15 27.23
C ASP A 89 -5.84 -1.64 27.49
N GLN A 90 -6.00 -2.89 27.94
CA GLN A 90 -7.32 -3.54 28.13
C GLN A 90 -7.99 -3.07 29.42
N ARG A 91 -8.27 -1.76 29.54
CA ARG A 91 -9.07 -1.20 30.63
C ARG A 91 -10.56 -1.33 30.38
#